data_AF-A0A2L2WQH7-F1
#
_entry.id   AF-A0A2L2WQH7-F1
#
_cell.length_a   1.000
_cell.length_b   1.000
_cell.length_c   1.000
_cell.angle_alpha   90.00
_cell.angle_beta   90.00
_cell.angle_gamma   90.00
#
_symmetry.space_group_name_H-M   'P 1'
#
loop_
_entity.id
_entity.type
_entity.pdbx_description
1 polymer ?
#
loop_
_entity_poly.entity_id
_entity_poly.type
_entity_poly.pdbx_seq_one_letter_code
_entity_poly.pdbx_strand_id
1 'polypeptide(L)'
;ISSYDGERKYIESVVKSDDIYFYALQGLGLTALPQFIEQRWRIRDGYYQTGQFFSGVLSGRTSCASSNARIRIVAAKTGYFGVGHDASGQLDEVVFLEAGQEHYFTKFSHTEYALLYIYQADRIAEIDLSEISLDSSFNFQVMTLAEKIVIGSENRQDVSIGSAVPISSMPLGSLPFLRELDVRNTTVASIDASTCPRLEIIRATGTPLQNCSVAETSPVSVLELPDTMTEISLVNLPNLSYPGGLTIAGLSNVTKLMISGCPKIDAMAMIKNIVAEAGHIKSIGLRDVNITASVEILRSLKATNAFGLDENGNDIAADKTVEGIGKQCSGLTGRWILAELIEDNDVDGVAGLNSLKAYFPALDLYNSQFSLVKCSDVVDAPGEKWGNLDNLTGALFSAAYKRSGHPLRIFENTWACRADYNAKAQRLELRRLSRANFNFMLDGSEIDLADVAGAGYDIMHLLGHGWYKGVNDYKNQDKYYV
;
A
#
# COMPACT_ATOMS: atom_id res chain seq x y z
N ILE A 1 -30.23 -52.36 -1.72
CA ILE A 1 -30.22 -51.62 -0.43
C ILE A 1 -30.86 -50.27 -0.69
N SER A 2 -32.09 -50.07 -0.21
CA SER A 2 -32.79 -48.77 -0.12
C SER A 2 -33.64 -48.85 1.15
N SER A 3 -33.61 -47.84 2.02
CA SER A 3 -34.50 -47.78 3.17
C SER A 3 -35.89 -47.32 2.73
N TYR A 4 -36.91 -47.78 3.46
CA TYR A 4 -38.33 -47.48 3.24
C TYR A 4 -38.69 -46.00 3.46
N ASP A 5 -37.84 -45.25 4.17
CA ASP A 5 -38.05 -43.87 4.58
C ASP A 5 -37.20 -42.83 3.83
N GLY A 6 -36.23 -43.26 3.01
CA GLY A 6 -35.34 -42.35 2.28
C GLY A 6 -34.38 -41.53 3.15
N GLU A 7 -34.34 -41.76 4.48
CA GLU A 7 -33.61 -40.91 5.44
C GLU A 7 -32.45 -41.60 6.18
N ARG A 8 -32.40 -42.94 6.27
CA ARG A 8 -31.33 -43.64 7.01
C ARG A 8 -30.67 -44.80 6.24
N LYS A 9 -29.33 -44.85 6.27
CA LYS A 9 -28.56 -45.99 5.76
C LYS A 9 -28.57 -47.15 6.77
N TYR A 10 -28.85 -48.36 6.30
CA TYR A 10 -28.39 -49.60 6.93
C TYR A 10 -27.40 -50.25 5.96
N ILE A 11 -26.14 -50.41 6.36
CA ILE A 11 -25.17 -51.23 5.62
C ILE A 11 -24.61 -52.25 6.59
N GLU A 12 -24.92 -53.52 6.37
CA GLU A 12 -24.12 -54.64 6.88
C GLU A 12 -23.00 -54.96 5.89
N SER A 13 -21.82 -55.29 6.41
CA SER A 13 -20.59 -55.52 5.63
C SER A 13 -20.71 -56.72 4.70
N VAL A 14 -20.35 -56.55 3.42
CA VAL A 14 -20.31 -57.63 2.44
C VAL A 14 -18.92 -58.27 2.44
N VAL A 15 -18.84 -59.58 2.66
CA VAL A 15 -17.58 -60.35 2.84
C VAL A 15 -17.01 -60.89 1.51
N LYS A 16 -17.68 -60.68 0.37
CA LYS A 16 -17.25 -61.19 -0.96
C LYS A 16 -17.62 -60.26 -2.11
N SER A 17 -16.80 -59.26 -2.40
CA SER A 17 -16.92 -58.51 -3.66
C SER A 17 -15.52 -58.13 -4.13
N ASP A 18 -14.96 -58.96 -5.00
CA ASP A 18 -13.64 -58.74 -5.61
C ASP A 18 -13.72 -57.81 -6.84
N ASP A 19 -14.87 -57.16 -7.08
CA ASP A 19 -15.02 -56.12 -8.10
C ASP A 19 -15.35 -54.76 -7.46
N ILE A 20 -14.53 -53.77 -7.81
CA ILE A 20 -14.64 -52.36 -7.42
C ILE A 20 -15.82 -51.73 -8.16
N TYR A 21 -17.03 -51.74 -7.59
CA TYR A 21 -18.08 -50.80 -8.00
C TYR A 21 -18.93 -50.36 -6.80
N PHE A 22 -18.52 -49.27 -6.17
CA PHE A 22 -19.36 -48.46 -5.28
C PHE A 22 -19.76 -47.17 -6.00
N TYR A 23 -20.93 -47.13 -6.66
CA TYR A 23 -21.57 -45.85 -6.97
C TYR A 23 -22.29 -45.35 -5.73
N ALA A 24 -21.60 -44.57 -4.90
CA ALA A 24 -22.22 -43.92 -3.75
C ALA A 24 -22.92 -42.62 -4.16
N LEU A 25 -24.03 -42.70 -4.89
CA LEU A 25 -25.13 -41.75 -4.77
C LEU A 25 -26.18 -42.43 -3.88
N GLN A 26 -25.99 -42.33 -2.56
CA GLN A 26 -26.82 -43.05 -1.58
C GLN A 26 -27.94 -42.14 -1.06
N GLY A 27 -29.20 -42.48 -1.36
CA GLY A 27 -30.43 -41.75 -0.99
C GLY A 27 -31.32 -41.47 -2.21
N LEU A 28 -32.52 -40.89 -2.03
CA LEU A 28 -33.44 -40.52 -3.13
C LEU A 28 -32.88 -39.40 -4.05
N GLY A 29 -31.73 -38.80 -3.72
CA GLY A 29 -31.11 -37.73 -4.51
C GLY A 29 -31.92 -36.43 -4.59
N LEU A 30 -32.94 -36.26 -3.73
CA LEU A 30 -33.87 -35.13 -3.76
C LEU A 30 -33.17 -33.77 -3.67
N THR A 31 -32.03 -33.69 -2.99
CA THR A 31 -31.21 -32.47 -2.90
C THR A 31 -30.43 -32.16 -4.19
N ALA A 32 -30.05 -33.18 -4.97
CA ALA A 32 -29.33 -33.03 -6.23
C ALA A 32 -30.28 -32.95 -7.45
N LEU A 33 -31.53 -33.39 -7.29
CA LEU A 33 -32.52 -33.44 -8.36
C LEU A 33 -32.79 -32.07 -9.02
N PRO A 34 -32.93 -30.94 -8.29
CA PRO A 34 -33.13 -29.64 -8.93
C PRO A 34 -31.98 -29.25 -9.86
N GLN A 35 -30.73 -29.42 -9.43
CA GLN A 35 -29.55 -29.11 -10.24
C GLN A 35 -29.45 -30.01 -11.48
N PHE A 36 -29.76 -31.30 -11.32
CA PHE A 36 -29.78 -32.25 -12.44
C PHE A 36 -30.86 -31.91 -13.48
N ILE A 37 -32.06 -31.54 -13.02
CA ILE A 37 -33.16 -31.10 -13.87
C ILE A 37 -32.75 -29.81 -14.59
N GLU A 38 -32.28 -28.80 -13.87
CA GLU A 38 -31.83 -27.53 -14.42
C GLU A 38 -30.77 -27.72 -15.50
N GLN A 39 -29.73 -28.51 -15.24
CA GLN A 39 -28.67 -28.79 -16.21
C GLN A 39 -29.22 -29.39 -17.50
N ARG A 40 -30.17 -30.34 -17.40
CA ARG A 40 -30.78 -30.97 -18.57
C ARG A 40 -31.65 -30.01 -19.36
N TRP A 41 -32.42 -29.16 -18.70
CA TRP A 41 -33.20 -28.12 -19.38
C TRP A 41 -32.29 -27.12 -20.07
N ARG A 42 -31.25 -26.63 -19.39
CA ARG A 42 -30.24 -25.73 -19.97
C ARG A 42 -29.59 -26.30 -21.24
N ILE A 43 -29.22 -27.59 -21.22
CA ILE A 43 -28.65 -28.26 -22.40
C ILE A 43 -29.67 -28.38 -23.53
N ARG A 44 -30.92 -28.78 -23.24
CA ARG A 44 -31.98 -28.89 -24.24
C ARG A 44 -32.35 -27.53 -24.84
N ASP A 45 -32.55 -26.54 -24.00
CA ASP A 45 -32.84 -25.17 -24.38
C ASP A 45 -31.73 -24.60 -25.26
N GLY A 46 -30.47 -24.92 -24.93
CA GLY A 46 -29.33 -24.59 -25.79
C GLY A 46 -29.32 -25.31 -27.13
N TYR A 47 -29.61 -26.62 -27.16
CA TYR A 47 -29.70 -27.40 -28.39
C TYR A 47 -30.78 -26.87 -29.34
N TYR A 48 -31.93 -26.49 -28.80
CA TYR A 48 -33.04 -25.92 -29.56
C TYR A 48 -33.02 -24.39 -29.66
N GLN A 49 -32.00 -23.74 -29.09
CA GLN A 49 -31.82 -22.28 -29.08
C GLN A 49 -33.09 -21.53 -28.62
N THR A 50 -33.64 -21.94 -27.48
CA THR A 50 -34.92 -21.43 -26.96
C THR A 50 -34.88 -21.24 -25.44
N GLY A 51 -35.93 -20.66 -24.89
CA GLY A 51 -36.16 -20.60 -23.44
C GLY A 51 -34.99 -20.01 -22.67
N GLN A 52 -34.43 -20.81 -21.76
CA GLN A 52 -33.36 -20.39 -20.86
C GLN A 52 -32.02 -20.16 -21.56
N PHE A 53 -31.85 -20.55 -22.83
CA PHE A 53 -30.63 -20.24 -23.58
C PHE A 53 -30.37 -18.72 -23.68
N PHE A 54 -31.43 -17.91 -23.71
CA PHE A 54 -31.33 -16.45 -23.78
C PHE A 54 -31.29 -15.75 -22.41
N SER A 55 -31.04 -16.48 -21.31
CA SER A 55 -30.79 -15.87 -20.00
C SER A 55 -29.30 -15.65 -19.74
N GLY A 56 -28.96 -14.89 -18.70
CA GLY A 56 -27.57 -14.70 -18.26
C GLY A 56 -26.75 -14.04 -19.37
N VAL A 57 -27.22 -12.91 -19.88
CA VAL A 57 -26.70 -12.30 -21.10
C VAL A 57 -25.78 -11.14 -20.77
N LEU A 58 -24.58 -11.13 -21.36
CA LEU A 58 -23.80 -9.91 -21.49
C LEU A 58 -24.20 -9.25 -22.81
N SER A 59 -24.61 -7.98 -22.75
CA SER A 59 -25.00 -7.26 -23.95
C SER A 59 -24.65 -5.80 -23.87
N GLY A 60 -24.35 -5.22 -25.03
CA GLY A 60 -24.16 -3.79 -25.18
C GLY A 60 -23.67 -3.41 -26.56
N ARG A 61 -23.47 -2.11 -26.77
CA ARG A 61 -22.85 -1.60 -27.98
C ARG A 61 -21.35 -1.85 -27.94
N THR A 62 -20.82 -2.24 -29.09
CA THR A 62 -19.43 -2.58 -29.27
C THR A 62 -18.86 -2.01 -30.57
N SER A 63 -17.54 -1.89 -30.59
CA SER A 63 -16.77 -1.61 -31.80
C SER A 63 -15.50 -2.42 -31.75
N CYS A 64 -15.06 -2.92 -32.92
CA CYS A 64 -13.84 -3.69 -33.04
C CYS A 64 -12.79 -2.87 -33.79
N ALA A 65 -11.56 -2.83 -33.27
CA ALA A 65 -10.45 -2.17 -33.98
C ALA A 65 -10.00 -2.95 -35.23
N SER A 66 -10.34 -4.25 -35.29
CA SER A 66 -9.94 -5.18 -36.34
C SER A 66 -11.15 -6.00 -36.79
N SER A 67 -11.24 -6.29 -38.09
CA SER A 67 -12.23 -7.24 -38.62
C SER A 67 -11.95 -8.69 -38.26
N ASN A 68 -10.82 -8.96 -37.59
CA ASN A 68 -10.43 -10.27 -37.05
C ASN A 68 -10.61 -10.36 -35.53
N ALA A 69 -11.29 -9.38 -34.92
CA ALA A 69 -11.57 -9.40 -33.49
C ALA A 69 -12.28 -10.69 -33.10
N ARG A 70 -11.94 -11.22 -31.93
CA ARG A 70 -12.52 -12.47 -31.41
C ARG A 70 -12.88 -12.35 -29.95
N ILE A 71 -13.86 -13.14 -29.54
CA ILE A 71 -14.25 -13.30 -28.13
C ILE A 71 -13.80 -14.68 -27.69
N ARG A 72 -12.91 -14.76 -26.71
CA ARG A 72 -12.54 -16.05 -26.10
C ARG A 72 -13.44 -16.32 -24.92
N ILE A 73 -13.91 -17.56 -24.81
CA ILE A 73 -14.58 -18.06 -23.61
C ILE A 73 -13.99 -19.38 -23.15
N VAL A 74 -14.08 -19.65 -21.84
CA VAL A 74 -13.89 -20.98 -21.24
C VAL A 74 -15.16 -21.34 -20.47
N ALA A 75 -15.72 -22.52 -20.71
CA ALA A 75 -16.97 -22.93 -20.07
C ALA A 75 -16.76 -23.35 -18.61
N ALA A 76 -17.51 -22.76 -17.66
CA ALA A 76 -17.53 -23.22 -16.27
C ALA A 76 -18.40 -24.48 -16.09
N LYS A 77 -19.41 -24.65 -16.95
CA LYS A 77 -20.30 -25.82 -16.96
C LYS A 77 -20.60 -26.27 -18.38
N THR A 78 -20.77 -27.58 -18.55
CA THR A 78 -21.13 -28.18 -19.84
C THR A 78 -22.45 -27.65 -20.39
N GLY A 79 -22.47 -27.13 -21.62
CA GLY A 79 -23.67 -26.57 -22.24
C GLY A 79 -23.41 -25.89 -23.58
N TYR A 80 -24.46 -25.25 -24.11
CA TYR A 80 -24.35 -24.41 -25.29
C TYR A 80 -24.05 -22.97 -24.89
N PHE A 81 -23.23 -22.31 -25.70
CA PHE A 81 -22.89 -20.89 -25.59
C PHE A 81 -23.06 -20.27 -26.96
N GLY A 82 -23.33 -18.97 -27.03
CA GLY A 82 -23.48 -18.33 -28.33
C GLY A 82 -23.34 -16.83 -28.29
N VAL A 83 -23.18 -16.27 -29.48
CA VAL A 83 -23.16 -14.83 -29.73
C VAL A 83 -24.20 -14.46 -30.77
N GLY A 84 -24.67 -13.22 -30.70
CA GLY A 84 -25.65 -12.66 -31.63
C GLY A 84 -25.50 -11.15 -31.77
N HIS A 85 -26.02 -10.60 -32.86
CA HIS A 85 -26.07 -9.16 -33.10
C HIS A 85 -27.48 -8.65 -33.42
N ASP A 86 -27.63 -7.31 -33.37
CA ASP A 86 -28.79 -6.49 -33.74
C ASP A 86 -30.11 -6.68 -32.96
N ALA A 87 -30.51 -7.92 -32.68
CA ALA A 87 -31.74 -8.21 -31.95
C ALA A 87 -31.60 -9.42 -31.02
N SER A 88 -32.18 -9.29 -29.81
CA SER A 88 -32.26 -10.39 -28.85
C SER A 88 -32.91 -11.63 -29.49
N GLY A 89 -32.21 -12.75 -29.46
CA GLY A 89 -32.69 -14.02 -30.00
C GLY A 89 -32.16 -14.35 -31.41
N GLN A 90 -31.47 -13.40 -32.07
CA GLN A 90 -30.71 -13.71 -33.28
C GLN A 90 -29.34 -14.22 -32.91
N LEU A 91 -28.94 -15.37 -33.49
CA LEU A 91 -27.70 -16.05 -33.18
C LEU A 91 -26.85 -16.14 -34.43
N ASP A 92 -25.61 -15.70 -34.30
CA ASP A 92 -24.60 -15.78 -35.37
C ASP A 92 -23.74 -17.03 -35.23
N GLU A 93 -23.45 -17.39 -33.99
CA GLU A 93 -22.62 -18.52 -33.65
C GLU A 93 -23.11 -19.16 -32.36
N VAL A 94 -23.16 -20.50 -32.37
CA VAL A 94 -23.49 -21.32 -31.21
C VAL A 94 -22.54 -22.50 -31.16
N VAL A 95 -22.03 -22.81 -29.98
CA VAL A 95 -21.09 -23.91 -29.74
C VAL A 95 -21.52 -24.70 -28.51
N PHE A 96 -21.32 -26.01 -28.55
CA PHE A 96 -21.41 -26.86 -27.35
C PHE A 96 -20.02 -27.03 -26.75
N LEU A 97 -19.89 -26.77 -25.46
CA LEU A 97 -18.64 -26.92 -24.71
C LEU A 97 -18.88 -27.77 -23.47
N GLU A 98 -17.94 -28.66 -23.19
CA GLU A 98 -17.80 -29.28 -21.87
C GLU A 98 -17.10 -28.31 -20.90
N ALA A 99 -17.30 -28.50 -19.60
CA ALA A 99 -16.63 -27.68 -18.59
C ALA A 99 -15.10 -27.73 -18.79
N GLY A 100 -14.45 -26.55 -18.80
CA GLY A 100 -13.04 -26.38 -19.07
C GLY A 100 -12.66 -26.30 -20.56
N GLN A 101 -13.57 -26.56 -21.50
CA GLN A 101 -13.30 -26.36 -22.91
C GLN A 101 -13.37 -24.87 -23.28
N GLU A 102 -12.49 -24.48 -24.20
CA GLU A 102 -12.41 -23.12 -24.72
C GLU A 102 -12.99 -22.99 -26.12
N HIS A 103 -13.44 -21.78 -26.46
CA HIS A 103 -13.88 -21.43 -27.81
C HIS A 103 -13.57 -19.98 -28.13
N TYR A 104 -13.45 -19.69 -29.43
CA TYR A 104 -13.28 -18.34 -29.96
C TYR A 104 -14.45 -18.01 -30.88
N PHE A 105 -15.33 -17.11 -30.47
CA PHE A 105 -16.35 -16.58 -31.37
C PHE A 105 -15.73 -15.60 -32.34
N THR A 106 -16.07 -15.77 -33.62
CA THR A 106 -15.58 -14.96 -34.73
C THR A 106 -16.70 -14.50 -35.65
N LYS A 107 -17.89 -15.10 -35.53
CA LYS A 107 -19.09 -14.69 -36.25
C LYS A 107 -19.92 -13.81 -35.32
N PHE A 108 -19.57 -12.54 -35.23
CA PHE A 108 -20.39 -11.48 -34.65
C PHE A 108 -20.11 -10.19 -35.44
N SER A 109 -20.90 -9.14 -35.22
CA SER A 109 -20.67 -7.89 -35.94
C SER A 109 -19.41 -7.18 -35.46
N HIS A 110 -18.51 -6.85 -36.40
CA HIS A 110 -17.29 -6.07 -36.16
C HIS A 110 -17.45 -4.59 -36.51
N THR A 111 -18.66 -4.14 -36.87
CA THR A 111 -18.92 -2.75 -37.27
C THR A 111 -18.96 -1.83 -36.06
N GLU A 112 -18.76 -0.53 -36.29
CA GLU A 112 -18.98 0.47 -35.25
C GLU A 112 -20.44 0.44 -34.76
N TYR A 113 -20.63 0.63 -33.45
CA TYR A 113 -21.94 0.71 -32.81
C TYR A 113 -22.78 -0.57 -32.94
N ALA A 114 -22.14 -1.71 -33.19
CA ALA A 114 -22.79 -3.01 -33.27
C ALA A 114 -23.38 -3.39 -31.91
N LEU A 115 -24.61 -3.89 -31.91
CA LEU A 115 -25.18 -4.50 -30.70
C LEU A 115 -24.67 -5.93 -30.60
N LEU A 116 -24.03 -6.28 -29.48
CA LEU A 116 -23.52 -7.62 -29.20
C LEU A 116 -24.32 -8.25 -28.07
N TYR A 117 -24.62 -9.54 -28.22
CA TYR A 117 -25.14 -10.41 -27.17
C TYR A 117 -24.21 -11.60 -27.00
N ILE A 118 -23.86 -11.93 -25.75
CA ILE A 118 -23.14 -13.14 -25.37
C ILE A 118 -24.04 -13.91 -24.39
N TYR A 119 -24.51 -15.07 -24.83
CA TYR A 119 -25.50 -15.87 -24.14
C TYR A 119 -24.87 -16.91 -23.20
N GLN A 120 -25.58 -17.25 -22.12
CA GLN A 120 -25.10 -18.17 -21.07
C GLN A 120 -23.83 -17.69 -20.35
N ALA A 121 -23.66 -16.38 -20.21
CA ALA A 121 -22.51 -15.77 -19.55
C ALA A 121 -22.43 -16.12 -18.04
N ASP A 122 -23.56 -16.45 -17.41
CA ASP A 122 -23.62 -17.00 -16.05
C ASP A 122 -22.93 -18.36 -15.89
N ARG A 123 -22.55 -19.00 -17.00
CA ARG A 123 -21.91 -20.31 -17.06
C ARG A 123 -20.51 -20.28 -17.68
N ILE A 124 -19.95 -19.08 -17.87
CA ILE A 124 -18.60 -18.85 -18.38
C ILE A 124 -17.64 -18.69 -17.19
N ALA A 125 -16.50 -19.39 -17.24
CA ALA A 125 -15.42 -19.31 -16.27
C ALA A 125 -14.40 -18.23 -16.66
N GLU A 126 -14.03 -18.15 -17.94
CA GLU A 126 -13.12 -17.12 -18.43
C GLU A 126 -13.71 -16.42 -19.64
N ILE A 127 -13.60 -15.09 -19.70
CA ILE A 127 -13.97 -14.32 -20.88
C ILE A 127 -12.85 -13.33 -21.24
N ASP A 128 -12.55 -13.26 -22.53
CA ASP A 128 -11.62 -12.27 -23.10
C ASP A 128 -12.34 -11.45 -24.19
N LEU A 129 -12.46 -10.15 -23.91
CA LEU A 129 -13.03 -9.09 -24.75
C LEU A 129 -11.97 -8.02 -25.05
N SER A 130 -10.67 -8.30 -24.84
CA SER A 130 -9.57 -7.34 -24.99
C SER A 130 -9.43 -6.76 -26.40
N GLU A 131 -10.02 -7.40 -27.42
CA GLU A 131 -10.02 -6.95 -28.82
C GLU A 131 -11.24 -6.05 -29.17
N ILE A 132 -12.14 -5.79 -28.21
CA ILE A 132 -13.45 -5.14 -28.43
C ILE A 132 -13.67 -3.97 -27.47
N SER A 133 -14.00 -2.80 -27.98
CA SER A 133 -14.46 -1.65 -27.18
C SER A 133 -15.90 -1.84 -26.75
N LEU A 134 -16.17 -1.65 -25.46
CA LEU A 134 -17.44 -1.95 -24.80
C LEU A 134 -18.10 -0.66 -24.31
N ASP A 135 -19.42 -0.55 -24.47
CA ASP A 135 -20.19 0.51 -23.84
C ASP A 135 -20.50 0.21 -22.36
N SER A 136 -21.09 1.19 -21.68
CA SER A 136 -21.44 1.12 -20.27
C SER A 136 -22.61 0.18 -19.93
N SER A 137 -23.23 -0.48 -20.92
CA SER A 137 -24.38 -1.37 -20.68
C SER A 137 -23.97 -2.82 -20.36
N PHE A 138 -22.71 -3.18 -20.60
CA PHE A 138 -22.16 -4.48 -20.22
C PHE A 138 -22.19 -4.68 -18.71
N ASN A 139 -22.97 -5.66 -18.25
CA ASN A 139 -23.14 -5.98 -16.84
C ASN A 139 -22.46 -7.31 -16.47
N PHE A 140 -21.21 -7.25 -16.00
CA PHE A 140 -20.43 -8.43 -15.63
C PHE A 140 -20.94 -9.17 -14.39
N GLN A 141 -21.86 -8.58 -13.61
CA GLN A 141 -22.49 -9.23 -12.45
C GLN A 141 -23.23 -10.53 -12.80
N VAL A 142 -23.66 -10.68 -14.06
CA VAL A 142 -24.35 -11.89 -14.52
C VAL A 142 -23.42 -13.11 -14.54
N MET A 143 -22.10 -12.92 -14.60
CA MET A 143 -21.11 -13.99 -14.73
C MET A 143 -20.80 -14.69 -13.41
N THR A 144 -21.82 -15.26 -12.76
CA THR A 144 -21.73 -15.80 -11.38
C THR A 144 -20.68 -16.90 -11.16
N LEU A 145 -20.15 -17.51 -12.22
CA LEU A 145 -19.11 -18.54 -12.20
C LEU A 145 -17.77 -18.07 -12.81
N ALA A 146 -17.60 -16.77 -13.08
CA ALA A 146 -16.37 -16.24 -13.65
C ALA A 146 -15.20 -16.34 -12.67
N GLU A 147 -14.10 -16.88 -13.17
CA GLU A 147 -12.77 -16.92 -12.56
C GLU A 147 -11.84 -15.86 -13.18
N LYS A 148 -12.05 -15.51 -14.47
CA LYS A 148 -11.22 -14.53 -15.18
C LYS A 148 -12.04 -13.64 -16.11
N ILE A 149 -11.88 -12.33 -15.98
CA ILE A 149 -12.49 -11.33 -16.86
C ILE A 149 -11.40 -10.45 -17.44
N VAL A 150 -11.28 -10.45 -18.78
CA VAL A 150 -10.32 -9.63 -19.52
C VAL A 150 -11.10 -8.75 -20.48
N ILE A 151 -11.00 -7.43 -20.30
CA ILE A 151 -11.47 -6.43 -21.28
C ILE A 151 -10.34 -5.52 -21.74
N GLY A 152 -9.18 -5.59 -21.09
CA GLY A 152 -7.99 -4.81 -21.38
C GLY A 152 -6.81 -5.68 -21.84
N SER A 153 -5.78 -5.03 -22.37
CA SER A 153 -4.47 -5.64 -22.60
C SER A 153 -3.39 -4.57 -22.75
N GLU A 154 -2.12 -4.95 -22.67
CA GLU A 154 -0.98 -4.04 -22.83
C GLU A 154 -0.96 -3.31 -24.19
N ASN A 155 -1.46 -3.96 -25.24
CA ASN A 155 -1.47 -3.42 -26.61
C ASN A 155 -2.85 -2.92 -27.05
N ARG A 156 -3.83 -2.91 -26.14
CA ARG A 156 -5.19 -2.46 -26.46
C ARG A 156 -5.21 -0.97 -26.76
N GLN A 157 -5.99 -0.59 -27.76
CA GLN A 157 -6.45 0.79 -27.97
C GLN A 157 -7.97 0.80 -28.11
N ASP A 158 -8.64 1.61 -27.30
CA ASP A 158 -10.08 1.81 -27.44
C ASP A 158 -10.41 2.56 -28.73
N VAL A 159 -11.45 2.10 -29.42
CA VAL A 159 -11.99 2.71 -30.63
C VAL A 159 -13.36 3.34 -30.36
N SER A 160 -13.76 4.30 -31.19
CA SER A 160 -15.08 4.93 -31.13
C SER A 160 -16.20 3.89 -31.16
N ILE A 161 -17.16 4.01 -30.23
CA ILE A 161 -18.39 3.20 -30.19
C ILE A 161 -19.59 4.06 -30.63
N GLY A 162 -19.40 4.90 -31.65
CA GLY A 162 -20.44 5.81 -32.14
C GLY A 162 -21.03 6.71 -31.05
N SER A 163 -22.35 6.67 -30.89
CA SER A 163 -23.07 7.46 -29.89
C SER A 163 -23.19 6.78 -28.51
N ALA A 164 -22.62 5.59 -28.33
CA ALA A 164 -22.66 4.88 -27.05
C ALA A 164 -21.67 5.49 -26.04
N VAL A 165 -22.00 5.37 -24.76
CA VAL A 165 -21.10 5.81 -23.68
C VAL A 165 -20.10 4.68 -23.39
N PRO A 166 -18.78 4.89 -23.51
CA PRO A 166 -17.79 3.87 -23.19
C PRO A 166 -17.90 3.37 -21.74
N ILE A 167 -17.46 2.14 -21.51
CA ILE A 167 -17.41 1.58 -20.16
C ILE A 167 -16.54 2.44 -19.23
N SER A 168 -17.11 2.92 -18.14
CA SER A 168 -16.43 3.78 -17.16
C SER A 168 -16.37 3.17 -15.76
N SER A 169 -17.09 2.08 -15.52
CA SER A 169 -17.04 1.31 -14.28
C SER A 169 -17.00 -0.18 -14.61
N MET A 170 -16.36 -0.98 -13.75
CA MET A 170 -16.47 -2.45 -13.81
C MET A 170 -17.56 -2.92 -12.85
N PRO A 171 -18.79 -3.19 -13.33
CA PRO A 171 -19.86 -3.71 -12.48
C PRO A 171 -19.60 -5.20 -12.19
N LEU A 172 -18.80 -5.48 -11.17
CA LEU A 172 -18.51 -6.85 -10.74
C LEU A 172 -19.65 -7.40 -9.87
N GLY A 173 -20.21 -6.59 -8.95
CA GLY A 173 -21.18 -7.11 -7.97
C GLY A 173 -20.54 -8.22 -7.14
N SER A 174 -21.27 -9.31 -6.89
CA SER A 174 -20.73 -10.45 -6.11
C SER A 174 -20.27 -11.57 -7.04
N LEU A 175 -18.98 -11.58 -7.39
CA LEU A 175 -18.34 -12.66 -8.15
C LEU A 175 -17.44 -13.48 -7.21
N PRO A 176 -17.98 -14.50 -6.53
CA PRO A 176 -17.26 -15.23 -5.48
C PRO A 176 -16.11 -16.10 -6.01
N PHE A 177 -16.04 -16.33 -7.31
CA PHE A 177 -15.01 -17.14 -7.97
C PHE A 177 -13.97 -16.32 -8.73
N LEU A 178 -14.14 -15.00 -8.84
CA LEU A 178 -13.24 -14.16 -9.63
C LEU A 178 -11.83 -14.14 -9.02
N ARG A 179 -10.83 -14.49 -9.83
CA ARG A 179 -9.40 -14.56 -9.48
C ARG A 179 -8.58 -13.54 -10.26
N GLU A 180 -8.91 -13.27 -11.52
CA GLU A 180 -8.16 -12.35 -12.37
C GLU A 180 -9.08 -11.33 -13.06
N LEU A 181 -8.70 -10.06 -12.97
CA LEU A 181 -9.32 -8.95 -13.68
C LEU A 181 -8.26 -8.17 -14.45
N ASP A 182 -8.43 -8.02 -15.77
CA ASP A 182 -7.56 -7.20 -16.60
C ASP A 182 -8.38 -6.17 -17.38
N VAL A 183 -8.13 -4.89 -17.07
CA VAL A 183 -8.78 -3.72 -17.67
C VAL A 183 -7.76 -2.74 -18.23
N ARG A 184 -6.51 -3.17 -18.46
CA ARG A 184 -5.44 -2.29 -18.95
C ARG A 184 -5.82 -1.59 -20.26
N ASN A 185 -5.44 -0.30 -20.37
CA ASN A 185 -5.68 0.56 -21.53
C ASN A 185 -7.17 0.60 -21.95
N THR A 186 -8.05 0.76 -20.97
CA THR A 186 -9.49 0.97 -21.17
C THR A 186 -9.94 2.30 -20.56
N THR A 187 -11.19 2.70 -20.81
CA THR A 187 -11.82 3.88 -20.18
C THR A 187 -12.36 3.65 -18.76
N VAL A 188 -12.09 2.50 -18.14
CA VAL A 188 -12.58 2.18 -16.78
C VAL A 188 -12.00 3.15 -15.75
N ALA A 189 -12.88 3.91 -15.09
CA ALA A 189 -12.54 4.89 -14.07
C ALA A 189 -12.89 4.44 -12.64
N SER A 190 -13.64 3.33 -12.47
CA SER A 190 -13.95 2.77 -11.15
C SER A 190 -14.01 1.23 -11.16
N ILE A 191 -13.43 0.63 -10.11
CA ILE A 191 -13.46 -0.81 -9.86
C ILE A 191 -13.81 -1.02 -8.40
N ASP A 192 -14.94 -1.68 -8.16
CA ASP A 192 -15.32 -2.18 -6.84
C ASP A 192 -15.28 -3.71 -6.84
N ALA A 193 -14.19 -4.26 -6.30
CA ALA A 193 -13.98 -5.69 -6.10
C ALA A 193 -14.06 -6.08 -4.62
N SER A 194 -14.69 -5.26 -3.78
CA SER A 194 -14.89 -5.52 -2.34
C SER A 194 -15.67 -6.81 -2.06
N THR A 195 -16.51 -7.24 -3.01
CA THR A 195 -17.33 -8.45 -2.96
C THR A 195 -16.75 -9.61 -3.79
N CYS A 196 -15.46 -9.55 -4.15
CA CYS A 196 -14.74 -10.60 -4.88
C CYS A 196 -13.64 -11.23 -3.99
N PRO A 197 -13.99 -12.11 -3.03
CA PRO A 197 -13.08 -12.58 -1.97
C PRO A 197 -11.91 -13.46 -2.45
N ARG A 198 -11.95 -13.96 -3.69
CA ARG A 198 -10.92 -14.86 -4.26
C ARG A 198 -9.98 -14.17 -5.24
N LEU A 199 -10.04 -12.85 -5.33
CA LEU A 199 -9.26 -12.09 -6.29
C LEU A 199 -7.76 -12.23 -5.99
N GLU A 200 -6.98 -12.60 -7.00
CA GLU A 200 -5.54 -12.82 -6.93
C GLU A 200 -4.77 -11.75 -7.72
N ILE A 201 -5.35 -11.27 -8.82
CA ILE A 201 -4.72 -10.39 -9.80
C ILE A 201 -5.70 -9.32 -10.26
N ILE A 202 -5.30 -8.04 -10.16
CA ILE A 202 -5.91 -6.93 -10.89
C ILE A 202 -4.84 -6.22 -11.72
N ARG A 203 -5.13 -5.99 -13.00
CA ARG A 203 -4.32 -5.13 -13.87
C ARG A 203 -5.15 -3.99 -14.44
N ALA A 204 -4.77 -2.76 -14.10
CA ALA A 204 -5.51 -1.55 -14.45
C ALA A 204 -4.60 -0.39 -14.93
N THR A 205 -3.36 -0.65 -15.32
CA THR A 205 -2.47 0.37 -15.90
C THR A 205 -3.06 0.98 -17.17
N GLY A 206 -2.80 2.26 -17.41
CA GLY A 206 -3.31 2.96 -18.61
C GLY A 206 -4.83 3.24 -18.57
N THR A 207 -5.45 3.16 -17.39
CA THR A 207 -6.85 3.54 -17.18
C THR A 207 -6.94 4.88 -16.43
N PRO A 208 -8.08 5.60 -16.49
CA PRO A 208 -8.31 6.81 -15.69
C PRO A 208 -8.70 6.53 -14.22
N LEU A 209 -8.43 5.32 -13.71
CA LEU A 209 -8.81 4.87 -12.37
C LEU A 209 -8.21 5.75 -11.28
N GLN A 210 -9.04 6.20 -10.34
CA GLN A 210 -8.61 7.03 -9.20
C GLN A 210 -8.59 6.27 -7.87
N ASN A 211 -9.40 5.21 -7.77
CA ASN A 211 -9.53 4.33 -6.61
C ASN A 211 -9.79 2.89 -7.06
N CYS A 212 -9.42 1.92 -6.22
CA CYS A 212 -9.70 0.51 -6.46
C CYS A 212 -10.00 -0.16 -5.11
N SER A 213 -11.23 -0.66 -4.95
CA SER A 213 -11.62 -1.39 -3.74
C SER A 213 -11.38 -2.88 -3.95
N VAL A 214 -10.70 -3.52 -3.00
CA VAL A 214 -10.42 -4.95 -3.01
C VAL A 214 -11.03 -5.59 -1.77
N ALA A 215 -11.58 -6.79 -1.91
CA ALA A 215 -12.12 -7.54 -0.78
C ALA A 215 -11.05 -7.76 0.30
N GLU A 216 -11.40 -7.45 1.55
CA GLU A 216 -10.56 -7.79 2.70
C GLU A 216 -10.31 -9.29 2.74
N THR A 217 -9.12 -9.71 3.19
CA THR A 217 -8.66 -11.10 3.25
C THR A 217 -8.50 -11.80 1.90
N SER A 218 -8.74 -11.11 0.78
CA SER A 218 -8.49 -11.67 -0.55
C SER A 218 -7.02 -12.07 -0.72
N PRO A 219 -6.74 -13.16 -1.46
CA PRO A 219 -5.38 -13.64 -1.69
C PRO A 219 -4.60 -12.79 -2.72
N VAL A 220 -5.02 -11.54 -2.98
CA VAL A 220 -4.43 -10.66 -3.98
C VAL A 220 -2.93 -10.55 -3.80
N SER A 221 -2.20 -10.81 -4.89
CA SER A 221 -0.74 -10.82 -4.92
C SER A 221 -0.18 -9.97 -6.04
N VAL A 222 -0.99 -9.64 -7.05
CA VAL A 222 -0.64 -8.72 -8.14
C VAL A 222 -1.71 -7.63 -8.22
N LEU A 223 -1.31 -6.38 -8.01
CA LEU A 223 -2.16 -5.20 -8.13
C LEU A 223 -1.39 -4.14 -8.92
N GLU A 224 -1.72 -4.01 -10.20
CA GLU A 224 -1.10 -3.03 -11.10
C GLU A 224 -2.09 -1.86 -11.32
N LEU A 225 -1.73 -0.67 -10.83
CA LEU A 225 -2.58 0.52 -10.83
C LEU A 225 -1.99 1.65 -11.69
N PRO A 226 -2.82 2.53 -12.27
CA PRO A 226 -2.34 3.63 -13.12
C PRO A 226 -1.70 4.77 -12.31
N ASP A 227 -1.17 5.77 -13.02
CA ASP A 227 -0.59 7.01 -12.47
C ASP A 227 -1.65 8.05 -12.06
N THR A 228 -2.91 7.80 -12.45
CA THR A 228 -4.08 8.62 -12.09
C THR A 228 -4.63 8.34 -10.70
N MET A 229 -4.05 7.39 -9.95
CA MET A 229 -4.49 7.03 -8.61
C MET A 229 -4.41 8.22 -7.66
N THR A 230 -5.50 8.48 -6.94
CA THR A 230 -5.56 9.53 -5.90
C THR A 230 -5.77 8.95 -4.51
N GLU A 231 -6.32 7.75 -4.41
CA GLU A 231 -6.59 7.01 -3.18
C GLU A 231 -6.01 5.60 -3.24
N ILE A 232 -5.25 5.23 -2.22
CA ILE A 232 -4.77 3.86 -2.02
C ILE A 232 -5.28 3.37 -0.67
N SER A 233 -6.17 2.38 -0.69
CA SER A 233 -6.73 1.76 0.51
C SER A 233 -6.49 0.27 0.50
N LEU A 234 -5.65 -0.20 1.41
CA LEU A 234 -5.18 -1.58 1.51
C LEU A 234 -5.46 -2.08 2.93
N VAL A 235 -6.46 -2.95 3.07
CA VAL A 235 -6.92 -3.42 4.36
C VAL A 235 -6.97 -4.94 4.36
N ASN A 236 -6.28 -5.56 5.33
CA ASN A 236 -6.30 -7.00 5.56
C ASN A 236 -5.91 -7.84 4.33
N LEU A 237 -4.87 -7.43 3.59
CA LEU A 237 -4.38 -8.14 2.40
C LEU A 237 -3.14 -9.00 2.76
N PRO A 238 -3.28 -10.32 2.96
CA PRO A 238 -2.21 -11.17 3.50
C PRO A 238 -1.06 -11.43 2.52
N ASN A 239 -1.33 -11.37 1.22
CA ASN A 239 -0.37 -11.77 0.17
C ASN A 239 0.24 -10.60 -0.60
N LEU A 240 -0.39 -9.43 -0.58
CA LEU A 240 0.07 -8.27 -1.33
C LEU A 240 1.36 -7.72 -0.71
N SER A 241 2.40 -7.58 -1.52
CA SER A 241 3.68 -7.04 -1.08
C SER A 241 3.99 -5.69 -1.73
N TYR A 242 4.72 -4.84 -1.01
CA TYR A 242 5.27 -3.60 -1.55
C TYR A 242 6.66 -3.36 -0.93
N PRO A 243 7.72 -3.18 -1.75
CA PRO A 243 7.75 -3.30 -3.22
C PRO A 243 7.50 -4.75 -3.69
N GLY A 244 6.98 -4.91 -4.91
CA GLY A 244 6.73 -6.23 -5.50
C GLY A 244 5.33 -6.35 -6.08
N GLY A 245 4.43 -7.04 -5.37
CA GLY A 245 3.09 -7.37 -5.85
C GLY A 245 2.19 -6.17 -6.16
N LEU A 246 2.35 -5.08 -5.41
CA LEU A 246 1.73 -3.79 -5.71
C LEU A 246 2.66 -2.95 -6.60
N THR A 247 2.17 -2.56 -7.78
CA THR A 247 2.83 -1.63 -8.70
C THR A 247 1.87 -0.49 -9.04
N ILE A 248 2.34 0.75 -8.91
CA ILE A 248 1.57 1.95 -9.23
C ILE A 248 2.40 2.77 -10.19
N ALA A 249 1.85 3.11 -11.37
CA ALA A 249 2.61 3.76 -12.43
C ALA A 249 3.10 5.18 -12.07
N GLY A 250 2.45 5.84 -11.10
CA GLY A 250 2.89 7.11 -10.52
C GLY A 250 2.24 7.37 -9.16
N LEU A 251 2.98 7.97 -8.23
CA LEU A 251 2.52 8.25 -6.86
C LEU A 251 2.26 9.73 -6.60
N SER A 252 2.62 10.62 -7.54
CA SER A 252 2.51 12.08 -7.38
C SER A 252 1.09 12.58 -7.10
N ASN A 253 0.07 11.87 -7.57
CA ASN A 253 -1.35 12.25 -7.43
C ASN A 253 -2.01 11.71 -6.15
N VAL A 254 -1.31 10.85 -5.39
CA VAL A 254 -1.88 10.18 -4.21
C VAL A 254 -2.07 11.18 -3.07
N THR A 255 -3.31 11.32 -2.63
CA THR A 255 -3.70 12.22 -1.52
C THR A 255 -4.29 11.46 -0.33
N LYS A 256 -4.80 10.25 -0.54
CA LYS A 256 -5.37 9.41 0.52
C LYS A 256 -4.64 8.07 0.58
N LEU A 257 -4.15 7.71 1.77
CA LEU A 257 -3.43 6.46 2.01
C LEU A 257 -3.97 5.74 3.25
N MET A 258 -4.47 4.52 3.07
CA MET A 258 -4.88 3.63 4.16
C MET A 258 -4.12 2.30 4.00
N ILE A 259 -3.38 1.90 5.04
CA ILE A 259 -2.73 0.60 5.13
C ILE A 259 -2.99 0.04 6.53
N SER A 260 -3.68 -1.10 6.60
CA SER A 260 -3.94 -1.81 7.84
C SER A 260 -3.94 -3.32 7.59
N GLY A 261 -3.39 -4.11 8.51
CA GLY A 261 -3.42 -5.57 8.42
C GLY A 261 -2.74 -6.17 7.18
N CYS A 262 -1.74 -5.49 6.60
CA CYS A 262 -1.03 -5.91 5.39
C CYS A 262 0.44 -6.29 5.72
N PRO A 263 0.74 -7.54 6.12
CA PRO A 263 2.03 -7.91 6.71
C PRO A 263 3.22 -7.86 5.75
N LYS A 264 3.00 -7.90 4.43
CA LYS A 264 4.05 -7.89 3.40
C LYS A 264 4.24 -6.52 2.74
N ILE A 265 3.51 -5.50 3.19
CA ILE A 265 3.62 -4.13 2.70
C ILE A 265 4.58 -3.37 3.59
N ASP A 266 5.70 -2.90 3.02
CA ASP A 266 6.55 -1.92 3.67
C ASP A 266 5.90 -0.53 3.56
N ALA A 267 5.05 -0.22 4.54
CA ALA A 267 4.35 1.06 4.63
C ALA A 267 5.33 2.26 4.65
N MET A 268 6.52 2.09 5.20
CA MET A 268 7.53 3.16 5.29
C MET A 268 8.13 3.45 3.91
N ALA A 269 8.51 2.41 3.16
CA ALA A 269 8.97 2.58 1.79
C ALA A 269 7.91 3.28 0.94
N MET A 270 6.63 2.92 1.13
CA MET A 270 5.52 3.50 0.37
C MET A 270 5.36 5.00 0.64
N ILE A 271 5.34 5.44 1.90
CA ILE A 271 5.24 6.86 2.23
C ILE A 271 6.45 7.63 1.70
N LYS A 272 7.67 7.07 1.84
CA LYS A 272 8.88 7.71 1.33
C LYS A 272 8.80 7.94 -0.18
N ASN A 273 8.32 6.95 -0.93
CA ASN A 273 8.18 7.06 -2.38
C ASN A 273 7.11 8.09 -2.77
N ILE A 274 5.97 8.13 -2.07
CA ILE A 274 4.93 9.15 -2.29
C ILE A 274 5.49 10.55 -2.02
N VAL A 275 6.16 10.76 -0.89
CA VAL A 275 6.74 12.07 -0.53
C VAL A 275 7.86 12.48 -1.50
N ALA A 276 8.67 11.53 -1.98
CA ALA A 276 9.74 11.79 -2.94
C ALA A 276 9.23 12.23 -4.32
N GLU A 277 8.06 11.74 -4.76
CA GLU A 277 7.43 12.12 -6.03
C GLU A 277 6.57 13.39 -5.93
N ALA A 278 6.81 14.22 -4.91
CA ALA A 278 6.02 15.42 -4.60
C ALA A 278 4.53 15.13 -4.32
N GLY A 279 4.21 13.91 -3.88
CA GLY A 279 2.87 13.55 -3.44
C GLY A 279 2.46 14.33 -2.18
N HIS A 280 1.18 14.71 -2.11
CA HIS A 280 0.61 15.49 -1.01
C HIS A 280 -0.46 14.70 -0.27
N ILE A 281 -0.04 13.86 0.68
CA ILE A 281 -0.96 13.10 1.53
C ILE A 281 -1.79 14.08 2.36
N LYS A 282 -3.11 14.04 2.19
CA LYS A 282 -4.11 14.81 2.95
C LYS A 282 -4.86 13.95 3.96
N SER A 283 -4.97 12.65 3.70
CA SER A 283 -5.61 11.70 4.61
C SER A 283 -4.75 10.47 4.76
N ILE A 284 -4.48 10.06 6.00
CA ILE A 284 -3.62 8.91 6.27
C ILE A 284 -4.21 8.01 7.35
N GLY A 285 -4.14 6.70 7.12
CA GLY A 285 -4.46 5.67 8.10
C GLY A 285 -3.38 4.60 8.05
N LEU A 286 -2.42 4.68 8.96
CA LEU A 286 -1.33 3.71 9.10
C LEU A 286 -1.31 3.20 10.52
N ARG A 287 -1.50 1.90 10.66
CA ARG A 287 -1.65 1.26 11.96
C ARG A 287 -0.41 0.48 12.36
N ASP A 288 -0.16 0.47 13.66
CA ASP A 288 0.88 -0.33 14.32
C ASP A 288 2.28 -0.13 13.73
N VAL A 289 2.61 1.11 13.37
CA VAL A 289 3.96 1.43 12.87
C VAL A 289 4.97 1.17 13.99
N ASN A 290 6.10 0.56 13.67
CA ASN A 290 7.19 0.36 14.63
C ASN A 290 8.53 0.53 13.93
N ILE A 291 9.00 1.77 13.88
CA ILE A 291 9.98 2.20 12.87
C ILE A 291 10.99 3.20 13.42
N THR A 292 12.15 3.25 12.77
CA THR A 292 13.12 4.34 12.90
C THR A 292 13.25 5.05 11.55
N ALA A 293 12.85 6.31 11.48
CA ALA A 293 12.76 7.04 10.20
C ALA A 293 12.92 8.55 10.38
N SER A 294 13.23 9.23 9.27
CA SER A 294 13.49 10.67 9.23
C SER A 294 12.27 11.49 9.64
N VAL A 295 12.52 12.60 10.33
CA VAL A 295 11.50 13.57 10.73
C VAL A 295 10.79 14.22 9.53
N GLU A 296 11.43 14.25 8.36
CA GLU A 296 10.90 14.95 7.18
C GLU A 296 9.57 14.40 6.70
N ILE A 297 9.32 13.10 6.89
CA ILE A 297 8.02 12.49 6.56
C ILE A 297 6.91 13.09 7.45
N LEU A 298 7.15 13.16 8.77
CA LEU A 298 6.18 13.72 9.72
C LEU A 298 5.96 15.22 9.48
N ARG A 299 7.03 15.95 9.13
CA ARG A 299 6.94 17.37 8.76
C ARG A 299 6.15 17.58 7.47
N SER A 300 6.36 16.74 6.47
CA SER A 300 5.60 16.77 5.21
C SER A 300 4.10 16.55 5.46
N LEU A 301 3.74 15.53 6.24
CA LEU A 301 2.35 15.27 6.63
C LEU A 301 1.71 16.42 7.42
N LYS A 302 2.48 17.07 8.31
CA LYS A 302 2.02 18.27 9.02
C LYS A 302 1.85 19.46 8.08
N ALA A 303 2.77 19.67 7.14
CA ALA A 303 2.73 20.78 6.19
C ALA A 303 1.52 20.69 5.24
N THR A 304 1.10 19.49 4.86
CA THR A 304 -0.11 19.26 4.06
C THR A 304 -1.40 19.34 4.88
N ASN A 305 -1.32 19.55 6.19
CA ASN A 305 -2.44 19.45 7.13
C ASN A 305 -3.18 18.09 7.02
N ALA A 306 -2.41 17.00 6.90
CA ALA A 306 -2.99 15.67 6.80
C ALA A 306 -3.82 15.30 8.04
N PHE A 307 -4.99 14.70 7.86
CA PHE A 307 -5.84 14.22 8.96
C PHE A 307 -5.95 12.69 8.95
N GLY A 308 -6.40 12.11 10.06
CA GLY A 308 -6.47 10.67 10.23
C GLY A 308 -7.65 9.99 9.55
N LEU A 309 -7.47 8.73 9.18
CA LEU A 309 -8.53 7.80 8.75
C LEU A 309 -8.86 6.78 9.87
N ASP A 310 -10.15 6.54 10.05
CA ASP A 310 -10.67 5.52 10.97
C ASP A 310 -10.47 4.09 10.43
N GLU A 311 -10.91 3.08 11.19
CA GLU A 311 -10.76 1.66 10.82
C GLU A 311 -11.44 1.29 9.51
N ASN A 312 -12.46 2.04 9.11
CA ASN A 312 -13.24 1.81 7.90
C ASN A 312 -12.76 2.68 6.72
N GLY A 313 -11.66 3.44 6.90
CA GLY A 313 -11.14 4.36 5.89
C GLY A 313 -11.95 5.65 5.73
N ASN A 314 -12.79 5.99 6.72
CA ASN A 314 -13.48 7.29 6.78
C ASN A 314 -12.63 8.33 7.48
N ASP A 315 -12.84 9.58 7.12
CA ASP A 315 -12.14 10.70 7.73
C ASP A 315 -12.54 10.88 9.20
N ILE A 316 -11.56 10.97 10.09
CA ILE A 316 -11.81 11.24 11.51
C ILE A 316 -12.26 12.70 11.65
N ALA A 317 -13.56 12.93 11.84
CA ALA A 317 -14.14 14.27 11.85
C ALA A 317 -13.50 15.21 12.89
N ALA A 318 -13.09 14.68 14.05
CA ALA A 318 -12.42 15.44 15.11
C ALA A 318 -11.10 16.08 14.65
N ASP A 319 -10.38 15.42 13.74
CA ASP A 319 -9.12 15.90 13.19
C ASP A 319 -9.32 17.10 12.24
N LYS A 320 -10.54 17.26 11.68
CA LYS A 320 -10.90 18.35 10.76
C LYS A 320 -11.45 19.60 11.44
N THR A 321 -11.87 19.52 12.70
CA THR A 321 -12.78 20.51 13.31
C THR A 321 -12.15 21.76 13.94
N VAL A 322 -10.83 22.01 13.85
CA VAL A 322 -10.26 23.20 14.51
C VAL A 322 -9.18 23.90 13.67
N GLU A 323 -9.54 25.02 13.03
CA GLU A 323 -8.55 25.99 12.55
C GLU A 323 -7.85 26.68 13.73
N GLY A 324 -6.53 26.86 13.62
CA GLY A 324 -5.75 27.70 14.50
C GLY A 324 -4.97 26.98 15.62
N ILE A 325 -5.55 26.00 16.33
CA ILE A 325 -4.88 25.36 17.50
C ILE A 325 -5.16 23.83 17.65
N GLY A 326 -5.98 23.20 16.79
CA GLY A 326 -6.42 21.80 17.00
C GLY A 326 -6.49 20.91 15.75
N LYS A 327 -5.67 21.18 14.73
CA LYS A 327 -5.44 20.19 13.66
C LYS A 327 -4.49 19.13 14.18
N GLN A 328 -4.96 17.90 14.14
CA GLN A 328 -4.21 16.71 14.52
C GLN A 328 -4.44 15.62 13.48
N CYS A 329 -3.58 14.62 13.49
CA CYS A 329 -3.65 13.44 12.65
C CYS A 329 -3.60 12.21 13.56
N SER A 330 -4.78 11.66 13.83
CA SER A 330 -4.95 10.47 14.69
C SER A 330 -4.82 9.16 13.91
N GLY A 331 -4.59 9.24 12.59
CA GLY A 331 -4.54 8.08 11.71
C GLY A 331 -3.20 7.35 11.68
N LEU A 332 -2.14 7.94 12.25
CA LEU A 332 -0.83 7.31 12.39
C LEU A 332 -0.67 6.78 13.81
N THR A 333 -0.68 5.45 13.99
CA THR A 333 -0.62 4.81 15.30
C THR A 333 0.58 3.88 15.44
N GLY A 334 1.09 3.73 16.67
CA GLY A 334 2.24 2.87 16.98
C GLY A 334 3.41 3.66 17.53
N ARG A 335 4.64 3.24 17.21
CA ARG A 335 5.90 3.82 17.68
C ARG A 335 6.77 4.33 16.54
N TRP A 336 7.23 5.57 16.67
CA TRP A 336 8.21 6.19 15.77
C TRP A 336 9.42 6.68 16.54
N ILE A 337 10.62 6.21 16.17
CA ILE A 337 11.89 6.75 16.66
C ILE A 337 12.49 7.61 15.55
N LEU A 338 12.77 8.88 15.83
CA LEU A 338 13.39 9.77 14.85
C LEU A 338 14.82 9.29 14.54
N ALA A 339 15.18 9.27 13.27
CA ALA A 339 16.55 8.97 12.83
C ALA A 339 17.51 10.13 13.17
N GLU A 340 17.01 11.36 13.15
CA GLU A 340 17.77 12.56 13.52
C GLU A 340 17.33 13.09 14.89
N LEU A 341 18.25 13.68 15.66
CA LEU A 341 17.84 14.44 16.85
C LEU A 341 17.32 15.80 16.41
N ILE A 342 16.10 16.13 16.83
CA ILE A 342 15.49 17.46 16.64
C ILE A 342 15.33 18.21 17.96
N GLU A 343 15.12 19.53 17.87
CA GLU A 343 14.79 20.37 19.01
C GLU A 343 13.41 20.03 19.59
N ASP A 344 13.22 20.27 20.89
CA ASP A 344 11.95 20.00 21.55
C ASP A 344 10.87 21.01 21.12
N ASN A 345 11.27 22.26 20.92
CA ASN A 345 10.40 23.38 20.49
C ASN A 345 10.58 23.70 19.01
N ASP A 346 9.62 24.42 18.44
CA ASP A 346 9.68 24.89 17.06
C ASP A 346 10.78 25.96 16.92
N VAL A 347 11.62 25.83 15.89
CA VAL A 347 12.74 26.74 15.61
C VAL A 347 12.68 27.15 14.14
N ASP A 348 12.75 28.45 13.87
CA ASP A 348 12.74 29.01 12.51
C ASP A 348 11.57 28.52 11.62
N GLY A 349 10.39 28.29 12.22
CA GLY A 349 9.20 27.79 11.52
C GLY A 349 9.23 26.28 11.22
N VAL A 350 10.26 25.57 11.67
CA VAL A 350 10.37 24.11 11.56
C VAL A 350 9.81 23.46 12.83
N ALA A 351 8.92 22.49 12.66
CA ALA A 351 8.29 21.79 13.77
C ALA A 351 9.31 20.96 14.59
N GLY A 352 9.35 21.22 15.89
CA GLY A 352 10.08 20.45 16.90
C GLY A 352 9.27 19.27 17.44
N LEU A 353 9.86 18.51 18.37
CA LEU A 353 9.29 17.27 18.88
C LEU A 353 7.92 17.49 19.55
N ASN A 354 7.74 18.55 20.32
CA ASN A 354 6.49 18.81 21.05
C ASN A 354 5.33 19.14 20.09
N SER A 355 5.61 19.90 19.02
CA SER A 355 4.63 20.25 17.97
C SER A 355 4.23 19.04 17.14
N LEU A 356 5.18 18.13 16.88
CA LEU A 356 4.90 16.86 16.22
C LEU A 356 4.08 15.90 17.11
N LYS A 357 4.41 15.79 18.41
CA LYS A 357 3.62 15.00 19.37
C LYS A 357 2.19 15.49 19.51
N ALA A 358 2.00 16.82 19.56
CA ALA A 358 0.67 17.41 19.61
C ALA A 358 -0.12 17.15 18.32
N TYR A 359 0.56 17.14 17.17
CA TYR A 359 -0.06 16.87 15.88
C TYR A 359 -0.38 15.40 15.65
N PHE A 360 0.44 14.47 16.14
CA PHE A 360 0.25 13.02 16.01
C PHE A 360 -0.05 12.38 17.39
N PRO A 361 -1.24 12.60 17.97
CA PRO A 361 -1.54 12.21 19.35
C PRO A 361 -1.58 10.69 19.57
N ALA A 362 -1.84 9.90 18.53
CA ALA A 362 -1.90 8.45 18.59
C ALA A 362 -0.55 7.75 18.31
N LEU A 363 0.51 8.54 18.10
CA LEU A 363 1.86 8.06 17.81
C LEU A 363 2.78 8.23 19.02
N ASP A 364 3.37 7.13 19.48
CA ASP A 364 4.46 7.15 20.45
C ASP A 364 5.75 7.63 19.75
N LEU A 365 5.90 8.96 19.69
CA LEU A 365 7.02 9.62 19.04
C LEU A 365 8.20 9.82 20.02
N TYR A 366 9.32 9.18 19.71
CA TYR A 366 10.58 9.33 20.43
C TYR A 366 11.60 10.07 19.55
N ASN A 367 12.37 10.95 20.16
CA ASN A 367 13.52 11.57 19.50
C ASN A 367 14.62 10.52 19.25
N SER A 368 15.62 10.87 18.44
CA SER A 368 16.79 9.99 18.27
C SER A 368 17.40 9.63 19.62
N GLN A 369 17.77 8.37 19.78
CA GLN A 369 18.25 7.81 21.06
C GLN A 369 19.77 7.99 21.25
N PHE A 370 20.48 8.36 20.19
CA PHE A 370 21.93 8.58 20.21
C PHE A 370 22.32 9.62 19.16
N SER A 371 23.56 10.10 19.21
CA SER A 371 24.12 11.07 18.28
C SER A 371 25.47 10.59 17.81
N LEU A 372 25.80 10.78 16.53
CA LEU A 372 27.05 10.27 15.96
C LEU A 372 27.99 11.40 15.54
N VAL A 373 29.17 11.43 16.15
CA VAL A 373 30.28 12.29 15.73
C VAL A 373 31.44 11.43 15.24
N LYS A 374 31.91 11.69 14.04
CA LYS A 374 33.10 11.06 13.45
C LYS A 374 34.31 11.98 13.60
N CYS A 375 35.44 11.40 13.95
CA CYS A 375 36.75 12.03 13.96
C CYS A 375 37.70 11.19 13.12
N SER A 376 38.35 11.79 12.12
CA SER A 376 39.32 11.08 11.29
C SER A 376 40.72 11.14 11.90
N ASP A 377 41.40 9.99 12.00
CA ASP A 377 42.78 9.93 12.52
C ASP A 377 43.84 10.27 11.47
N VAL A 378 43.46 10.37 10.19
CA VAL A 378 44.36 10.75 9.10
C VAL A 378 44.45 12.27 8.89
N VAL A 379 43.63 13.07 9.57
CA VAL A 379 43.62 14.53 9.46
C VAL A 379 44.24 15.16 10.71
N ASP A 380 45.42 15.76 10.56
CA ASP A 380 46.14 16.39 11.68
C ASP A 380 45.56 17.75 12.09
N ALA A 381 44.93 18.47 11.16
CA ALA A 381 44.36 19.79 11.43
C ALA A 381 43.17 19.70 12.41
N PRO A 382 43.25 20.31 13.62
CA PRO A 382 42.27 20.08 14.69
C PRO A 382 40.82 20.45 14.34
N GLY A 383 40.62 21.41 13.44
CA GLY A 383 39.29 21.86 12.98
C GLY A 383 38.72 21.05 11.83
N GLU A 384 39.55 20.29 11.11
CA GLU A 384 39.16 19.60 9.86
C GLU A 384 38.96 18.10 10.04
N LYS A 385 39.22 17.56 11.23
CA LYS A 385 39.07 16.12 11.48
C LYS A 385 37.67 15.69 11.90
N TRP A 386 36.80 16.63 12.27
CA TRP A 386 35.48 16.34 12.85
C TRP A 386 34.35 16.42 11.82
N GLY A 387 33.44 15.45 11.88
CA GLY A 387 32.18 15.42 11.13
C GLY A 387 31.02 15.03 12.04
N ASN A 388 29.95 15.81 12.03
CA ASN A 388 28.72 15.52 12.74
C ASN A 388 27.73 14.86 11.77
N LEU A 389 27.43 13.58 12.01
CA LEU A 389 26.57 12.78 11.12
C LEU A 389 25.10 13.15 11.29
N ASP A 390 24.72 13.71 12.43
CA ASP A 390 23.32 14.05 12.73
C ASP A 390 22.81 15.24 11.90
N ASN A 391 23.70 16.17 11.54
CA ASN A 391 23.34 17.39 10.80
C ASN A 391 24.19 17.63 9.54
N LEU A 392 25.01 16.65 9.15
CA LEU A 392 25.85 16.69 7.97
C LEU A 392 26.78 17.93 7.94
N THR A 393 27.41 18.25 9.06
CA THR A 393 28.38 19.37 9.16
C THR A 393 29.78 18.92 9.55
N GLY A 394 30.78 19.76 9.29
CA GLY A 394 32.18 19.43 9.49
C GLY A 394 32.87 19.10 8.16
N ALA A 395 34.17 18.84 8.24
CA ALA A 395 35.02 18.72 7.05
C ALA A 395 34.59 17.58 6.11
N LEU A 396 34.06 16.47 6.66
CA LEU A 396 33.51 15.35 5.89
C LEU A 396 32.41 15.78 4.90
N PHE A 397 31.67 16.84 5.25
CA PHE A 397 30.53 17.33 4.48
C PHE A 397 30.81 18.69 3.83
N SER A 398 32.07 19.15 3.83
CA SER A 398 32.46 20.46 3.28
C SER A 398 31.65 21.64 3.87
N ALA A 399 31.28 21.54 5.15
CA ALA A 399 30.49 22.54 5.85
C ALA A 399 31.11 22.89 7.22
N ALA A 400 30.90 24.13 7.69
CA ALA A 400 31.37 24.53 9.02
C ALA A 400 30.75 23.63 10.10
N TYR A 401 31.57 23.03 10.95
CA TYR A 401 31.11 22.12 11.99
C TYR A 401 30.12 22.82 12.94
N LYS A 402 28.94 22.24 13.07
CA LYS A 402 27.92 22.68 14.04
C LYS A 402 27.60 21.51 14.96
N ARG A 403 27.69 21.75 16.27
CA ARG A 403 27.17 20.80 17.25
C ARG A 403 25.65 20.75 17.09
N SER A 404 25.11 19.54 17.13
CA SER A 404 23.68 19.27 17.26
C SER A 404 23.55 18.12 18.25
N GLY A 405 22.32 17.67 18.49
CA GLY A 405 22.18 16.37 19.10
C GLY A 405 22.46 16.36 20.60
N HIS A 406 22.78 15.18 21.09
CA HIS A 406 23.33 14.97 22.42
C HIS A 406 24.66 15.73 22.65
N PRO A 407 25.60 15.82 21.68
CA PRO A 407 26.81 16.63 21.84
C PRO A 407 26.55 18.10 22.16
N LEU A 408 25.53 18.71 21.56
CA LEU A 408 25.14 20.08 21.88
C LEU A 408 24.58 20.18 23.30
N ARG A 409 23.62 19.32 23.66
CA ARG A 409 23.03 19.30 25.01
C ARG A 409 24.07 19.05 26.09
N ILE A 410 25.06 18.21 25.79
CA ILE A 410 26.18 17.96 26.69
C ILE A 410 27.02 19.23 26.83
N PHE A 411 27.42 19.86 25.73
CA PHE A 411 28.17 21.12 25.76
C PHE A 411 27.42 22.26 26.48
N GLU A 412 26.09 22.30 26.38
CA GLU A 412 25.25 23.25 27.12
C GLU A 412 25.25 22.96 28.63
N ASN A 413 25.32 21.70 29.03
CA ASN A 413 25.41 21.27 30.42
C ASN A 413 26.84 21.23 30.99
N THR A 414 27.87 21.47 30.16
CA THR A 414 29.26 21.53 30.60
C THR A 414 29.74 22.98 30.73
N TRP A 415 30.77 23.21 31.54
CA TRP A 415 31.33 24.56 31.68
C TRP A 415 32.85 24.52 31.92
N ALA A 416 33.60 25.35 31.19
CA ALA A 416 35.03 25.55 31.44
C ALA A 416 35.21 26.41 32.70
N CYS A 417 35.95 25.91 33.67
CA CYS A 417 36.09 26.52 34.99
C CYS A 417 37.56 26.63 35.38
N ARG A 418 37.91 27.72 36.06
CA ARG A 418 39.10 27.79 36.89
C ARG A 418 38.83 27.01 38.17
N ALA A 419 39.70 26.06 38.45
CA ALA A 419 39.64 25.20 39.62
C ALA A 419 40.73 25.60 40.62
N ASP A 420 40.32 26.15 41.75
CA ASP A 420 41.21 26.50 42.85
C ASP A 420 41.00 25.51 44.02
N TYR A 421 42.06 24.91 44.57
CA TYR A 421 41.93 24.07 45.76
C TYR A 421 41.87 24.92 47.02
N ASN A 422 40.73 24.91 47.72
CA ASN A 422 40.58 25.61 48.98
C ASN A 422 40.98 24.71 50.16
N ALA A 423 42.22 24.88 50.63
CA ALA A 423 42.78 24.07 51.71
C ALA A 423 42.03 24.19 53.05
N LYS A 424 41.34 25.30 53.32
CA LYS A 424 40.55 25.46 54.56
C LYS A 424 39.23 24.71 54.50
N ALA A 425 38.57 24.75 53.35
CA ALA A 425 37.29 24.07 53.12
C ALA A 425 37.46 22.63 52.62
N GLN A 426 38.70 22.17 52.37
CA GLN A 426 39.05 20.84 51.86
C GLN A 426 38.23 20.47 50.60
N ARG A 427 38.05 21.44 49.71
CA ARG A 427 37.24 21.27 48.50
C ARG A 427 37.81 22.08 47.33
N LEU A 428 37.49 21.64 46.13
CA LEU A 428 37.76 22.36 44.89
C LEU A 428 36.68 23.43 44.70
N GLU A 429 37.09 24.68 44.46
CA GLU A 429 36.19 25.77 44.12
C GLU A 429 36.28 26.07 42.62
N LEU A 430 35.13 26.03 41.95
CA LEU A 430 35.03 26.19 40.50
C LEU A 430 34.47 27.58 40.17
N ARG A 431 35.25 28.36 39.43
CA ARG A 431 34.81 29.65 38.87
C ARG A 431 34.66 29.55 37.37
N ARG A 432 33.47 29.88 36.87
CA ARG A 432 33.08 29.72 35.47
C ARG A 432 33.81 30.73 34.56
N LEU A 433 34.35 30.26 33.44
CA LEU A 433 34.88 31.09 32.36
C LEU A 433 33.76 31.59 31.44
N SER A 434 34.01 32.64 30.66
CA SER A 434 33.10 33.09 29.62
C SER A 434 33.03 32.07 28.47
N ARG A 435 31.84 31.75 27.97
CA ARG A 435 31.66 30.86 26.81
C ARG A 435 32.07 31.50 25.49
N ALA A 436 32.04 32.83 25.41
CA ALA A 436 32.38 33.57 24.20
C ALA A 436 33.90 33.70 24.02
N ASN A 437 34.65 33.78 25.11
CA ASN A 437 36.09 33.94 25.09
C ASN A 437 36.72 33.42 26.39
N PHE A 438 37.53 32.38 26.30
CA PHE A 438 38.19 31.76 27.46
C PHE A 438 39.26 32.64 28.12
N ASN A 439 39.66 33.76 27.51
CA ASN A 439 40.53 34.75 28.17
C ASN A 439 39.81 35.53 29.28
N PHE A 440 38.50 35.34 29.44
CA PHE A 440 37.70 36.01 30.46
C PHE A 440 36.94 35.02 31.33
N MET A 441 36.75 35.39 32.59
CA MET A 441 35.78 34.81 33.50
C MET A 441 34.35 35.15 33.08
N LEU A 442 33.36 34.46 33.65
CA LEU A 442 31.94 34.72 33.37
C LEU A 442 31.51 36.13 33.80
N ASP A 443 32.16 36.71 34.80
CA ASP A 443 31.93 38.08 35.27
C ASP A 443 32.64 39.15 34.40
N GLY A 444 33.38 38.73 33.36
CA GLY A 444 34.10 39.61 32.44
C GLY A 444 35.52 39.98 32.90
N SER A 445 36.00 39.49 34.04
CA SER A 445 37.39 39.68 34.47
C SER A 445 38.36 38.84 33.63
N GLU A 446 39.56 39.36 33.35
CA GLU A 446 40.59 38.61 32.63
C GLU A 446 41.15 37.45 33.48
N ILE A 447 41.51 36.35 32.81
CA ILE A 447 42.16 35.20 33.44
C ILE A 447 43.48 34.87 32.74
N ASP A 448 44.52 34.60 33.52
CA ASP A 448 45.78 34.04 33.02
C ASP A 448 45.61 32.53 32.78
N LEU A 449 45.45 32.13 31.53
CA LEU A 449 45.22 30.72 31.17
C LEU A 449 46.45 29.82 31.38
N ALA A 450 47.65 30.40 31.44
CA ALA A 450 48.90 29.65 31.57
C ALA A 450 49.44 29.60 33.01
N ASP A 451 48.72 30.24 33.95
CA ASP A 451 49.14 30.43 35.34
C ASP A 451 50.61 30.88 35.44
N VAL A 452 51.01 31.84 34.60
CA VAL A 452 52.36 32.40 34.56
C VAL A 452 52.72 33.03 35.90
N ALA A 453 51.72 33.58 36.59
CA ALA A 453 51.87 34.13 37.94
C ALA A 453 52.04 33.07 39.05
N GLY A 454 51.86 31.77 38.75
CA GLY A 454 52.03 30.66 39.69
C GLY A 454 51.04 30.68 40.85
N ALA A 455 49.80 31.09 40.61
CA ALA A 455 48.74 31.16 41.61
C ALA A 455 48.17 29.78 41.99
N GLY A 456 48.53 28.72 41.26
CA GLY A 456 48.30 27.33 41.66
C GLY A 456 46.88 26.84 41.38
N TYR A 457 46.33 27.22 40.23
CA TYR A 457 45.02 26.78 39.76
C TYR A 457 45.11 26.06 38.42
N ASP A 458 44.11 25.22 38.13
CA ASP A 458 44.00 24.53 36.85
C ASP A 458 42.76 24.99 36.08
N ILE A 459 42.83 24.94 34.75
CA ILE A 459 41.66 25.11 33.89
C ILE A 459 41.05 23.74 33.63
N MET A 460 39.86 23.51 34.16
CA MET A 460 39.14 22.24 34.07
C MET A 460 37.83 22.42 33.30
N HIS A 461 37.33 21.34 32.70
CA HIS A 461 35.99 21.32 32.13
C HIS A 461 35.07 20.52 33.05
N LEU A 462 34.09 21.18 33.64
CA LEU A 462 33.05 20.50 34.41
C LEU A 462 32.14 19.75 33.43
N LEU A 463 32.14 18.42 33.50
CA LEU A 463 31.27 17.55 32.72
C LEU A 463 30.07 17.11 33.58
N GLY A 464 28.86 17.11 32.99
CA GLY A 464 27.69 16.50 33.59
C GLY A 464 27.80 14.96 33.68
N HIS A 465 26.91 14.33 34.44
CA HIS A 465 26.87 12.87 34.53
C HIS A 465 26.37 12.26 33.20
N GLY A 466 27.15 11.35 32.62
CA GLY A 466 26.86 10.70 31.32
C GLY A 466 28.07 10.77 30.38
N TRP A 467 28.85 9.69 30.30
CA TRP A 467 30.09 9.62 29.51
C TRP A 467 29.91 8.79 28.23
N TYR A 468 30.57 9.27 27.17
CA TYR A 468 30.58 8.79 25.79
C TYR A 468 31.32 7.47 25.65
N LYS A 469 30.75 6.53 24.90
CA LYS A 469 31.46 5.32 24.46
C LYS A 469 31.92 5.53 23.02
N GLY A 470 33.24 5.57 22.81
CA GLY A 470 33.81 5.62 21.46
C GLY A 470 33.93 4.23 20.84
N VAL A 471 33.78 4.14 19.51
CA VAL A 471 34.11 2.98 18.70
C VAL A 471 35.22 3.37 17.73
N ASN A 472 36.33 2.62 17.74
CA ASN A 472 37.44 2.84 16.81
C ASN A 472 37.27 1.93 15.59
N ASP A 473 37.18 2.53 14.41
CA ASP A 473 37.27 1.84 13.13
C ASP A 473 38.72 1.83 12.66
N TYR A 474 39.44 0.77 13.04
CA TYR A 474 40.85 0.60 12.70
C TYR A 474 41.10 0.50 11.18
N LYS A 475 40.14 -0.05 10.42
CA LYS A 475 40.32 -0.27 8.97
C LYS A 475 40.31 1.06 8.23
N ASN A 476 39.39 1.95 8.59
CA ASN A 476 39.23 3.24 7.94
C ASN A 476 39.99 4.38 8.64
N GLN A 477 40.70 4.09 9.75
CA GLN A 477 41.41 5.08 10.56
C GLN A 477 40.47 6.20 11.04
N ASP A 478 39.31 5.81 11.55
CA ASP A 478 38.27 6.73 12.01
C ASP A 478 37.80 6.37 13.42
N LYS A 479 37.45 7.38 14.21
CA LYS A 479 36.85 7.24 15.54
C LYS A 479 35.42 7.75 15.52
N TYR A 480 34.50 6.97 16.07
CA TYR A 480 33.09 7.32 16.19
C TYR A 480 32.74 7.51 17.66
N TYR A 481 32.13 8.64 18.00
CA TYR A 481 31.59 8.94 19.30
C TYR A 481 30.07 8.84 19.23
N VAL A 482 29.50 7.99 20.09
CA VAL A 482 28.05 7.70 20.18
C VAL A 482 27.49 8.24 21.48
#